data_AF-A0A5N6LTJ6-F1
#
_entry.id   AF-A0A5N6LTJ6-F1
#
_cell.length_a   1.000
_cell.length_b   1.000
_cell.length_c   1.000
_cell.angle_alpha   90.00
_cell.angle_beta   90.00
_cell.angle_gamma   90.00
#
_symmetry.space_group_name_H-M   'P 1'
#
loop_
_entity.id
_entity.type
_entity.pdbx_description
1 polymer ?
#
loop_
_entity_poly.entity_id
_entity_poly.type
_entity_poly.pdbx_seq_one_letter_code
_entity_poly.pdbx_strand_id
1 'polypeptide(L)'
;MKRTMSSQPLDISSDDDTDLSPSNGTKHLTVIKRPKNELTVINPAKKLVTEELLMRSAKMYQEYMKQIPIPAQRGSVISFTSWSGLAKSMKQMYRQPLHYLTNIRIKEWDQMRSDAAVKDEPLDTIIHPCKAETNIWLMEEVHRLTACYQFLAKLWLADPMYNASIDSVFPQL
;
A
#
# COMPACT_ATOMS: atom_id res chain seq x y z
N MET A 1 7.21 42.37 -31.50
CA MET A 1 8.61 42.21 -31.96
C MET A 1 8.97 40.73 -31.90
N LYS A 2 9.56 40.15 -32.96
CA LYS A 2 10.10 38.78 -32.96
C LYS A 2 11.62 38.84 -32.85
N ARG A 3 12.24 37.92 -32.12
CA ARG A 3 13.68 37.61 -32.21
C ARG A 3 13.84 36.12 -32.48
N THR A 4 14.89 35.76 -33.22
CA THR A 4 15.03 34.47 -33.89
C THR A 4 16.49 34.03 -33.84
N MET A 5 16.73 32.79 -33.44
CA MET A 5 17.98 31.99 -33.52
C MET A 5 19.25 32.50 -32.81
N SER A 6 19.88 31.63 -32.01
CA SER A 6 20.95 30.76 -32.53
C SER A 6 21.28 29.63 -31.53
N SER A 7 21.81 28.51 -32.01
CA SER A 7 22.11 27.30 -31.24
C SER A 7 23.42 26.66 -31.71
N GLN A 8 24.34 26.37 -30.78
CA GLN A 8 25.37 25.34 -30.97
C GLN A 8 25.98 24.92 -29.61
N PRO A 9 26.28 23.62 -29.39
CA PRO A 9 26.99 23.13 -28.20
C PRO A 9 28.51 23.19 -28.38
N LEU A 10 29.25 23.14 -27.28
CA LEU A 10 30.72 23.05 -27.26
C LEU A 10 31.15 21.62 -26.90
N ASP A 11 31.74 20.92 -27.88
CA ASP A 11 32.56 19.71 -27.71
C ASP A 11 34.04 20.07 -27.91
N ILE A 12 34.93 19.55 -27.04
CA ILE A 12 36.41 19.52 -27.10
C ILE A 12 36.89 18.93 -25.75
N SER A 13 37.89 18.05 -25.60
CA SER A 13 38.72 17.17 -26.47
C SER A 13 39.29 16.11 -25.49
N SER A 14 39.23 14.80 -25.72
CA SER A 14 40.12 13.94 -26.55
C SER A 14 41.63 14.01 -26.20
N ASP A 15 42.15 12.84 -25.80
CA ASP A 15 43.53 12.31 -25.84
C ASP A 15 44.61 12.98 -24.95
N ASP A 16 45.68 12.31 -24.49
CA ASP A 16 46.43 11.16 -25.06
C ASP A 16 47.03 10.21 -23.97
N ASP A 17 47.51 9.03 -24.41
CA ASP A 17 47.93 7.86 -23.61
C ASP A 17 49.35 7.92 -22.99
N THR A 18 49.63 7.08 -21.97
CA THR A 18 50.92 6.34 -21.87
C THR A 18 50.92 5.19 -20.84
N ASP A 19 51.15 3.95 -21.33
CA ASP A 19 51.47 2.72 -20.58
C ASP A 19 53.00 2.43 -20.74
N LEU A 20 53.78 1.64 -19.97
CA LEU A 20 53.60 0.49 -19.06
C LEU A 20 54.35 0.75 -17.71
N SER A 21 54.56 -0.13 -16.71
CA SER A 21 54.90 -1.57 -16.65
C SER A 21 54.81 -2.13 -15.20
N PRO A 22 54.79 -3.46 -15.00
CA PRO A 22 54.56 -4.09 -13.69
C PRO A 22 55.83 -4.27 -12.84
N SER A 23 55.67 -4.34 -11.51
CA SER A 23 56.71 -4.79 -10.58
C SER A 23 56.16 -5.83 -9.59
N ASN A 24 56.92 -6.91 -9.40
CA ASN A 24 56.53 -8.09 -8.63
C ASN A 24 56.71 -7.85 -7.12
N GLY A 25 55.66 -8.05 -6.32
CA GLY A 25 55.68 -7.77 -4.88
C GLY A 25 54.80 -8.72 -4.07
N THR A 26 55.35 -9.87 -3.70
CA THR A 26 54.70 -10.93 -2.91
C THR A 26 54.04 -10.44 -1.62
N LYS A 27 52.75 -10.77 -1.38
CA LYS A 27 52.27 -11.47 -0.15
C LYS A 27 50.73 -11.61 -0.05
N HIS A 28 50.37 -12.71 0.62
CA HIS A 28 49.12 -12.95 1.36
C HIS A 28 47.84 -13.34 0.59
N LEU A 29 47.66 -14.65 0.42
CA LEU A 29 46.37 -15.30 0.17
C LEU A 29 45.38 -14.97 1.29
N THR A 30 44.33 -14.18 1.01
CA THR A 30 43.11 -14.15 1.82
C THR A 30 41.96 -14.77 1.02
N VAL A 31 41.48 -15.92 1.47
CA VAL A 31 40.27 -16.54 0.92
C VAL A 31 39.08 -15.70 1.37
N ILE A 32 38.66 -14.75 0.52
CA ILE A 32 37.39 -14.03 0.69
C ILE A 32 36.26 -15.05 0.50
N LYS A 33 35.82 -15.66 1.60
CA LYS A 33 34.61 -16.47 1.63
C LYS A 33 33.44 -15.56 1.28
N ARG A 34 32.95 -15.64 0.03
CA ARG A 34 31.68 -15.02 -0.37
C ARG A 34 30.59 -15.50 0.59
N PRO A 35 29.82 -14.61 1.24
CA PRO A 35 28.64 -15.04 1.98
C PRO A 35 27.69 -15.70 0.98
N LYS A 36 27.28 -16.94 1.27
CA LYS A 36 26.15 -17.55 0.56
C LYS A 36 24.92 -16.78 1.00
N ASN A 37 24.39 -15.92 0.13
CA ASN A 37 23.01 -15.48 0.27
C ASN A 37 22.14 -16.73 0.21
N GLU A 38 21.57 -17.11 1.35
CA GLU A 38 20.53 -18.14 1.41
C GLU A 38 19.27 -17.57 0.77
N LEU A 39 19.25 -17.59 -0.57
CA LEU A 39 18.01 -17.48 -1.32
C LEU A 39 17.11 -18.61 -0.83
N THR A 40 16.12 -18.25 -0.03
CA THR A 40 15.23 -19.22 0.61
C THR A 40 14.44 -19.90 -0.49
N VAL A 41 14.86 -21.12 -0.88
CA VAL A 41 14.19 -21.90 -1.93
C VAL A 41 12.84 -22.35 -1.38
N ILE A 42 11.81 -21.53 -1.60
CA ILE A 42 10.44 -21.84 -1.23
C ILE A 42 10.02 -23.07 -2.05
N ASN A 43 9.95 -24.22 -1.40
CA ASN A 43 9.51 -25.47 -2.01
C ASN A 43 8.15 -25.24 -2.71
N PRO A 44 8.01 -25.55 -4.02
CA PRO A 44 6.75 -25.36 -4.75
C PRO A 44 5.52 -25.95 -4.06
N ALA A 45 5.66 -27.11 -3.39
CA ALA A 45 4.56 -27.72 -2.64
C ALA A 45 4.10 -26.85 -1.45
N LYS A 46 5.02 -26.19 -0.74
CA LYS A 46 4.67 -25.25 0.35
C LYS A 46 3.98 -24.00 -0.20
N LYS A 47 4.40 -23.50 -1.36
CA LYS A 47 3.77 -22.36 -2.03
C LYS A 47 2.32 -22.66 -2.42
N LEU A 48 2.06 -23.82 -3.04
CA LEU A 48 0.72 -24.26 -3.43
C LEU A 48 -0.24 -24.36 -2.22
N VAL A 49 0.21 -24.98 -1.12
CA VAL A 49 -0.59 -25.08 0.12
C VAL A 49 -0.94 -23.70 0.69
N THR A 50 -0.01 -22.74 0.66
CA THR A 50 -0.26 -21.37 1.10
C THR A 50 -1.26 -20.65 0.19
N GLU A 51 -1.15 -20.79 -1.13
CA GLU A 51 -2.08 -20.19 -2.10
C GLU A 51 -3.51 -20.74 -1.94
N GLU A 52 -3.68 -22.05 -1.78
CA GLU A 52 -4.99 -22.68 -1.52
C GLU A 52 -5.61 -22.23 -0.18
N LEU A 53 -4.78 -22.09 0.85
CA LEU A 53 -5.23 -21.59 2.16
C LEU A 53 -5.71 -20.14 2.06
N LEU A 54 -4.93 -19.25 1.44
CA LEU A 54 -5.32 -17.86 1.20
C LEU A 54 -6.57 -17.75 0.34
N MET A 55 -6.72 -18.59 -0.69
CA MET A 55 -7.92 -18.65 -1.54
C MET A 55 -9.18 -19.00 -0.72
N ARG A 56 -9.09 -19.99 0.18
CA ARG A 56 -10.19 -20.37 1.08
C ARG A 56 -10.50 -19.25 2.08
N SER A 57 -9.48 -18.67 2.71
CA SER A 57 -9.64 -17.56 3.66
C SER A 57 -10.26 -16.32 3.02
N ALA A 58 -9.80 -15.93 1.83
CA ALA A 58 -10.35 -14.79 1.08
C ALA A 58 -11.82 -15.03 0.69
N LYS A 59 -12.19 -16.27 0.34
CA LYS A 59 -13.59 -16.62 0.06
C LYS A 59 -14.46 -16.47 1.31
N MET A 60 -14.05 -17.05 2.45
CA MET A 60 -14.79 -16.92 3.70
C MET A 60 -14.93 -15.45 4.13
N TYR A 61 -13.86 -14.67 3.98
CA TYR A 61 -13.85 -13.24 4.27
C TYR A 61 -14.83 -12.44 3.40
N GLN A 62 -14.82 -12.64 2.07
CA GLN A 62 -15.73 -11.93 1.17
C GLN A 62 -17.20 -12.29 1.46
N GLU A 63 -17.50 -13.59 1.64
CA GLU A 63 -18.87 -14.02 1.94
C GLU A 63 -19.36 -13.55 3.31
N TYR A 64 -18.48 -13.36 4.29
CA TYR A 64 -18.79 -12.69 5.55
C TYR A 64 -19.06 -11.19 5.35
N MET A 65 -18.15 -10.46 4.70
CA MET A 65 -18.28 -9.00 4.51
C MET A 65 -19.52 -8.61 3.69
N LYS A 66 -19.96 -9.46 2.75
CA LYS A 66 -21.23 -9.30 2.00
C LYS A 66 -22.47 -9.30 2.90
N GLN A 67 -22.46 -10.00 4.04
CA GLN A 67 -23.61 -10.13 4.93
C GLN A 67 -23.81 -8.92 5.85
N ILE A 68 -22.81 -8.04 5.96
CA ILE A 68 -22.85 -6.89 6.85
C ILE A 68 -23.57 -5.74 6.13
N PRO A 69 -24.77 -5.32 6.57
CA PRO A 69 -25.50 -4.23 5.91
C PRO A 69 -24.80 -2.89 6.12
N ILE A 70 -24.90 -1.99 5.15
CA ILE A 70 -24.42 -0.61 5.31
C ILE A 70 -25.38 0.14 6.26
N PRO A 71 -24.89 0.92 7.25
CA PRO A 71 -25.76 1.69 8.14
C PRO A 71 -26.68 2.66 7.38
N ALA A 72 -27.99 2.50 7.58
CA ALA A 72 -29.02 3.34 6.96
C ALA A 72 -29.21 4.69 7.69
N GLN A 73 -29.05 4.70 9.02
CA GLN A 73 -29.09 5.93 9.81
C GLN A 73 -27.67 6.46 10.01
N ARG A 74 -27.40 7.65 9.48
CA ARG A 74 -26.14 8.39 9.62
C ARG A 74 -26.52 9.83 9.97
N GLY A 75 -26.20 10.27 11.18
CA GLY A 75 -26.71 11.55 11.72
C GLY A 75 -25.75 12.31 12.63
N SER A 76 -24.61 11.71 13.00
CA SER A 76 -23.61 12.33 13.85
C SER A 76 -22.49 12.91 13.00
N VAL A 77 -22.17 14.19 13.17
CA VAL A 77 -20.98 14.79 12.54
C VAL A 77 -19.73 14.26 13.25
N ILE A 78 -18.86 13.56 12.53
CA ILE A 78 -17.61 12.99 13.05
C ILE A 78 -16.44 13.92 12.73
N SER A 79 -15.92 14.66 13.71
CA SER A 79 -14.67 15.42 13.55
C SER A 79 -13.47 14.48 13.30
N PHE A 80 -12.56 14.87 12.41
CA PHE A 80 -11.47 14.00 11.96
C PHE A 80 -10.30 14.79 11.33
N THR A 81 -9.06 14.43 11.70
CA THR A 81 -7.85 15.04 11.14
C THR A 81 -7.23 14.24 9.98
N SER A 82 -7.57 12.95 9.86
CA SER A 82 -7.07 12.02 8.82
C SER A 82 -8.14 11.00 8.42
N TRP A 83 -8.00 10.38 7.25
CA TRP A 83 -8.91 9.33 6.78
C TRP A 83 -8.90 8.11 7.70
N SER A 84 -7.72 7.71 8.20
CA SER A 84 -7.58 6.65 9.21
C SER A 84 -8.27 7.00 10.54
N GLY A 85 -8.24 8.28 10.94
CA GLY A 85 -8.96 8.79 12.10
C GLY A 85 -10.48 8.68 11.93
N LEU A 86 -11.01 9.15 10.80
CA LEU A 86 -12.43 9.02 10.47
C LEU A 86 -12.87 7.56 10.43
N ALA A 87 -12.11 6.71 9.74
CA ALA A 87 -12.40 5.28 9.63
C ALA A 87 -12.41 4.57 10.99
N LYS A 88 -11.49 4.93 11.90
CA LYS A 88 -11.48 4.43 13.28
C LYS A 88 -12.74 4.85 14.04
N SER A 89 -13.12 6.12 13.95
CA SER A 89 -14.34 6.65 14.58
C SER A 89 -15.60 5.99 14.03
N MET A 90 -15.68 5.76 12.70
CA MET A 90 -16.79 5.05 12.07
C MET A 90 -16.92 3.61 12.58
N LYS A 91 -15.82 2.84 12.64
CA LYS A 91 -15.82 1.46 13.17
C LYS A 91 -16.33 1.40 14.61
N GLN A 92 -15.94 2.38 15.44
CA GLN A 92 -16.37 2.48 16.83
C GLN A 92 -17.84 2.89 16.97
N MET A 93 -18.28 3.90 16.21
CA MET A 93 -19.65 4.43 16.27
C MET A 93 -20.68 3.43 15.74
N TYR A 94 -20.42 2.86 14.56
CA TYR A 94 -21.34 1.95 13.88
C TYR A 94 -21.15 0.48 14.25
N ARG A 95 -20.10 0.15 15.03
CA ARG A 95 -19.76 -1.22 15.45
C ARG A 95 -19.62 -2.21 14.28
N GLN A 96 -19.13 -1.74 13.13
CA GLN A 96 -18.88 -2.56 11.95
C GLN A 96 -17.41 -2.53 11.54
N PRO A 97 -16.88 -3.63 10.98
CA PRO A 97 -15.59 -3.61 10.28
C PRO A 97 -15.72 -2.84 8.95
N LEU A 98 -14.58 -2.32 8.47
CA LEU A 98 -14.45 -1.91 7.07
C LEU A 98 -13.74 -3.01 6.26
N HIS A 99 -14.02 -3.05 4.97
CA HIS A 99 -13.45 -4.01 4.05
C HIS A 99 -11.94 -3.80 3.89
N TYR A 100 -11.19 -4.87 3.63
CA TYR A 100 -9.75 -4.87 3.40
C TYR A 100 -9.35 -3.81 2.37
N LEU A 101 -10.03 -3.79 1.22
CA LEU A 101 -9.80 -2.80 0.16
C LEU A 101 -10.08 -1.35 0.61
N THR A 102 -11.10 -1.14 1.44
CA THR A 102 -11.41 0.18 2.01
C THR A 102 -10.31 0.61 2.98
N ASN A 103 -9.85 -0.27 3.86
CA ASN A 103 -8.75 -0.03 4.78
C ASN A 103 -7.42 0.25 4.06
N ILE A 104 -7.13 -0.43 2.94
CA ILE A 104 -5.99 -0.11 2.06
C ILE A 104 -6.18 1.29 1.46
N ARG A 105 -7.33 1.59 0.87
CA ARG A 105 -7.60 2.88 0.22
C ARG A 105 -7.51 4.08 1.17
N ILE A 106 -7.96 3.90 2.42
CA ILE A 106 -7.81 4.87 3.51
C ILE A 106 -6.33 5.15 3.81
N LYS A 107 -5.49 4.10 3.89
CA LYS A 107 -4.04 4.24 4.11
C LYS A 107 -3.37 4.97 2.95
N GLU A 108 -3.73 4.65 1.70
CA GLU A 108 -3.24 5.34 0.51
C GLU A 108 -3.58 6.85 0.53
N TRP A 109 -4.81 7.21 0.89
CA TRP A 109 -5.22 8.62 0.95
C TRP A 109 -4.51 9.44 2.02
N ASP A 110 -4.23 8.84 3.19
CA ASP A 110 -3.39 9.51 4.20
C ASP A 110 -1.93 9.62 3.72
N GLN A 111 -1.40 8.63 3.01
CA GLN A 111 -0.06 8.70 2.40
C GLN A 111 0.05 9.75 1.29
N MET A 112 -1.01 9.98 0.52
CA MET A 112 -1.07 11.07 -0.48
C MET A 112 -0.96 12.47 0.15
N ARG A 113 -1.21 12.61 1.46
CA ARG A 113 -1.04 13.84 2.24
C ARG A 113 0.31 13.93 2.98
N SER A 114 1.34 13.24 2.49
CA SER A 114 2.67 13.19 3.15
C SER A 114 3.48 14.50 3.10
N ASP A 115 3.08 15.48 2.28
CA ASP A 115 3.68 16.82 2.31
C ASP A 115 3.40 17.48 3.67
N ALA A 116 4.45 17.96 4.34
CA ALA A 116 4.36 18.58 5.66
C ALA A 116 3.36 19.74 5.69
N ALA A 117 3.32 20.57 4.64
CA ALA A 117 2.41 21.71 4.57
C ALA A 117 0.92 21.29 4.49
N VAL A 118 0.64 20.13 3.89
CA VAL A 118 -0.72 19.56 3.74
C VAL A 118 -1.10 18.70 4.95
N LYS A 119 -0.11 18.17 5.67
CA LYS A 119 -0.28 17.25 6.80
C LYS A 119 -0.74 17.94 8.09
N ASP A 120 -0.28 19.17 8.32
CA ASP A 120 -0.60 19.93 9.54
C ASP A 120 -2.01 20.55 9.50
N GLU A 121 -2.65 20.63 8.33
CA GLU A 121 -4.05 21.03 8.18
C GLU A 121 -5.03 19.88 8.54
N PRO A 122 -5.98 20.07 9.47
CA PRO A 122 -7.00 19.05 9.77
C PRO A 122 -7.88 18.73 8.56
N LEU A 123 -8.10 17.45 8.25
CA LEU A 123 -8.84 17.06 7.04
C LEU A 123 -10.30 17.55 7.00
N ASP A 124 -10.92 17.74 8.16
CA ASP A 124 -12.29 18.28 8.29
C ASP A 124 -12.44 19.76 7.90
N THR A 125 -11.34 20.54 7.82
CA THR A 125 -11.38 21.90 7.25
C THR A 125 -11.44 21.88 5.72
N ILE A 126 -10.82 20.86 5.09
CA ILE A 126 -10.74 20.69 3.63
C ILE A 126 -11.99 19.95 3.10
N ILE A 127 -12.41 18.89 3.78
CA ILE A 127 -13.50 18.01 3.36
C ILE A 127 -14.53 17.90 4.50
N HIS A 128 -15.70 18.50 4.28
CA HIS A 128 -16.80 18.45 5.24
C HIS A 128 -17.11 17.01 5.71
N PRO A 129 -17.16 16.73 7.03
CA PRO A 129 -17.28 15.37 7.59
C PRO A 129 -18.35 14.48 6.93
N CYS A 130 -19.58 14.97 6.76
CA CYS A 130 -20.65 14.17 6.15
C CYS A 130 -20.35 13.73 4.71
N LYS A 131 -19.54 14.49 3.95
CA LYS A 131 -19.10 14.10 2.61
C LYS A 131 -18.01 13.02 2.69
N ALA A 132 -17.04 13.20 3.60
CA ALA A 132 -15.98 12.22 3.82
C ALA A 132 -16.53 10.85 4.29
N GLU A 133 -17.46 10.88 5.24
CA GLU A 133 -18.14 9.68 5.74
C GLU A 133 -18.98 9.00 4.65
N THR A 134 -19.77 9.76 3.90
CA THR A 134 -20.57 9.24 2.78
C THR A 134 -19.69 8.60 1.71
N ASN A 135 -18.54 9.21 1.40
CA ASN A 135 -17.57 8.67 0.45
C ASN A 135 -16.98 7.33 0.90
N ILE A 136 -16.63 7.19 2.19
CA ILE A 136 -16.19 5.89 2.75
C ILE A 136 -17.30 4.85 2.63
N TRP A 137 -18.54 5.18 3.00
CA TRP A 137 -19.65 4.22 2.93
C TRP A 137 -20.00 3.77 1.50
N LEU A 138 -19.94 4.68 0.51
CA LEU A 138 -20.17 4.32 -0.90
C LEU A 138 -19.10 3.37 -1.43
N MET A 139 -17.81 3.60 -1.10
CA MET A 139 -16.75 2.66 -1.45
C MET A 139 -16.86 1.32 -0.70
N GLU A 140 -17.22 1.36 0.58
CA GLU A 140 -17.40 0.17 1.41
C GLU A 140 -18.50 -0.73 0.85
N GLU A 141 -19.61 -0.14 0.38
CA GLU A 141 -20.71 -0.86 -0.28
C GLU A 141 -20.24 -1.56 -1.57
N VAL A 142 -19.52 -0.83 -2.44
CA VAL A 142 -18.91 -1.42 -3.64
C VAL A 142 -17.97 -2.57 -3.27
N HIS A 143 -17.08 -2.39 -2.30
CA HIS A 143 -16.13 -3.42 -1.89
C HIS A 143 -16.79 -4.65 -1.26
N ARG A 144 -17.81 -4.47 -0.40
CA ARG A 144 -18.58 -5.59 0.17
C ARG A 144 -19.31 -6.39 -0.91
N LEU A 145 -19.97 -5.71 -1.86
CA LEU A 145 -20.84 -6.36 -2.84
C LEU A 145 -20.10 -6.92 -4.06
N THR A 146 -19.06 -6.25 -4.57
CA THR A 146 -18.48 -6.55 -5.90
C THR A 146 -17.07 -7.14 -5.88
N ALA A 147 -16.36 -7.14 -4.75
CA ALA A 147 -14.98 -7.63 -4.72
C ALA A 147 -14.89 -9.15 -4.94
N CYS A 148 -13.95 -9.57 -5.78
CA CYS A 148 -13.70 -10.98 -6.08
C CYS A 148 -12.69 -11.57 -5.08
N TYR A 149 -13.06 -12.66 -4.41
CA TYR A 149 -12.19 -13.32 -3.45
C TYR A 149 -10.87 -13.84 -4.06
N GLN A 150 -10.87 -14.20 -5.36
CA GLN A 150 -9.64 -14.60 -6.06
C GLN A 150 -8.66 -13.43 -6.24
N PHE A 151 -9.18 -12.21 -6.37
CA PHE A 151 -8.36 -11.00 -6.41
C PHE A 151 -7.80 -10.67 -5.02
N LEU A 152 -8.62 -10.77 -3.98
CA LEU A 152 -8.16 -10.62 -2.59
C LEU A 152 -7.06 -11.64 -2.23
N ALA A 153 -7.22 -12.91 -2.59
CA ALA A 153 -6.20 -13.94 -2.35
C ALA A 153 -4.85 -13.61 -3.01
N LYS A 154 -4.87 -13.02 -4.21
CA LYS A 154 -3.65 -12.55 -4.90
C LYS A 154 -3.00 -11.36 -4.20
N LEU A 155 -3.80 -10.42 -3.68
CA LEU A 155 -3.28 -9.29 -2.89
C LEU A 155 -2.66 -9.79 -1.57
N TRP A 156 -3.32 -10.70 -0.86
CA TRP A 156 -2.83 -11.26 0.41
C TRP A 156 -1.61 -12.16 0.25
N LEU A 157 -1.43 -12.79 -0.91
CA LEU A 157 -0.21 -13.50 -1.26
C LEU A 157 0.98 -12.55 -1.51
N ALA A 158 0.70 -11.34 -2.02
CA ALA A 158 1.70 -10.31 -2.31
C ALA A 158 2.05 -9.43 -1.09
N ASP A 159 1.15 -9.29 -0.12
CA ASP A 159 1.35 -8.53 1.11
C ASP A 159 1.43 -9.46 2.35
N PRO A 160 2.64 -9.75 2.88
CA PRO A 160 2.82 -10.56 4.08
C PRO A 160 2.12 -9.99 5.34
N MET A 161 1.74 -8.71 5.33
CA MET A 161 1.11 -8.01 6.45
C MET A 161 -0.38 -7.70 6.20
N TYR A 162 -1.02 -8.34 5.21
CA TYR A 162 -2.41 -8.08 4.80
C TYR A 162 -3.42 -8.11 5.97
N ASN A 163 -3.15 -8.94 6.98
CA ASN A 163 -3.96 -9.08 8.18
C ASN A 163 -4.02 -7.77 9.01
N ALA A 164 -3.03 -6.87 8.90
CA ALA A 164 -3.06 -5.53 9.51
C ALA A 164 -4.00 -4.54 8.79
N SER A 165 -4.73 -4.99 7.77
CA SER A 165 -5.81 -4.27 7.08
C SER A 165 -7.17 -4.98 7.20
N ILE A 166 -7.25 -6.09 7.95
CA ILE A 166 -8.50 -6.79 8.28
C ILE A 166 -8.91 -6.36 9.69
N ASP A 167 -10.11 -5.82 9.84
CA ASP A 167 -10.62 -5.40 11.16
C ASP A 167 -11.10 -6.61 11.99
N SER A 168 -10.82 -6.56 13.29
CA SER A 168 -11.32 -7.52 14.30
C SER A 168 -12.69 -7.12 14.89
N VAL A 169 -13.36 -6.11 14.30
CA VAL A 169 -14.69 -5.66 14.74
C VAL A 169 -15.74 -6.62 14.18
N PHE A 170 -16.53 -7.21 15.07
CA PHE A 170 -17.67 -8.04 14.70
C PHE A 170 -18.97 -7.25 14.92
N PRO A 171 -19.85 -7.16 13.90
CA PRO A 171 -21.14 -6.52 14.07
C PRO A 171 -22.03 -7.35 15.00
N GLN A 172 -22.83 -6.65 15.82
CA GLN A 172 -23.96 -7.24 16.51
C GLN A 172 -25.11 -7.32 15.48
N LEU A 173 -25.24 -8.48 14.84
CA LEU A 173 -26.31 -8.81 13.89
C LEU A 173 -27.64 -9.10 14.62
#